data_AF-A0A376BWA3-F1
#
_entry.id   AF-A0A376BWA3-F1
#
_cell.length_a   1.000
_cell.length_b   1.000
_cell.length_c   1.000
_cell.angle_alpha   90.00
_cell.angle_beta   90.00
_cell.angle_gamma   90.00
#
_symmetry.space_group_name_H-M   'P 1'
#
loop_
_entity.id
_entity.type
_entity.pdbx_description
1 polymer ?
#
loop_
_entity_poly.entity_id
_entity_poly.type
_entity_poly.pdbx_seq_one_letter_code
_entity_poly.pdbx_strand_id
1 'polypeptide(L)' 'MNILKTLQAVFPQPNRQAAKITKIRDDGALEAVTLFGGHSVVLRGSGYAVGASVFYDAKTGRILEAAPDVKVVEIRV' A
#
# COMPACT_ATOMS: atom_id res chain seq x y z
N MET A 1 21.96 24.02 7.89
CA MET A 1 20.49 23.89 7.72
C MET A 1 20.21 22.68 6.83
N ASN A 2 19.32 21.78 7.22
CA ASN A 2 19.04 20.55 6.46
C ASN A 2 17.76 20.74 5.62
N ILE A 3 17.92 21.28 4.41
CA ILE A 3 16.84 21.61 3.47
C ILE A 3 15.97 20.38 3.17
N LEU A 4 16.58 19.19 3.09
CA LEU A 4 15.87 17.93 2.87
C LEU A 4 14.90 17.62 4.01
N LYS A 5 15.31 17.83 5.27
CA LYS A 5 14.46 17.59 6.44
C LYS A 5 13.30 18.59 6.50
N THR A 6 13.51 19.84 6.08
CA THR A 6 12.45 20.85 5.97
C THR A 6 11.47 20.52 4.85
N LEU A 7 11.95 20.09 3.68
CA LEU A 7 11.10 19.68 2.56
C LEU A 7 10.25 18.45 2.91
N GLN A 8 10.82 17.44 3.58
CA GLN A 8 10.07 16.26 4.04
C GLN A 8 9.03 16.59 5.11
N ALA A 9 9.25 17.63 5.92
CA ALA A 9 8.31 18.07 6.94
C ALA A 9 7.12 18.85 6.32
N VAL A 10 7.36 19.61 5.25
CA VAL A 10 6.33 20.39 4.55
C VAL A 10 5.57 19.54 3.52
N PHE A 11 6.24 18.56 2.93
CA PHE A 11 5.67 17.58 2.01
C PHE A 11 5.81 16.18 2.61
N PRO A 12 4.92 15.79 3.54
CA PRO A 12 4.89 14.42 4.01
C PRO A 12 4.59 13.54 2.78
N GLN A 13 5.62 12.84 2.28
CA GLN A 13 5.39 11.81 1.27
C GLN A 13 4.42 10.80 1.88
N PRO A 14 3.21 10.65 1.35
CA PRO A 14 2.35 9.57 1.81
C PRO A 14 3.13 8.29 1.55
N ASN A 15 3.35 7.46 2.58
CA ASN A 15 3.96 6.14 2.45
C ASN A 15 2.93 5.20 1.80
N ARG A 16 2.39 5.61 0.65
CA ARG A 16 1.38 4.89 -0.10
C ARG A 16 2.10 3.86 -0.94
N GLN A 17 1.76 2.60 -0.74
CA GLN A 17 2.23 1.48 -1.55
C GLN A 17 1.03 0.76 -2.14
N ALA A 18 1.29 -0.07 -3.15
CA ALA A 18 0.27 -0.88 -3.80
C ALA A 18 0.54 -2.36 -3.58
N ALA A 19 -0.51 -3.12 -3.26
CA ALA A 19 -0.44 -4.57 -3.09
C ALA A 19 -1.69 -5.25 -3.66
N LYS A 20 -1.55 -6.51 -4.06
CA LYS A 20 -2.64 -7.36 -4.54
C LYS A 20 -3.04 -8.34 -3.45
N ILE A 21 -4.32 -8.34 -3.07
CA ILE A 21 -4.84 -9.24 -2.05
C ILE A 21 -4.78 -10.67 -2.57
N THR A 22 -4.15 -11.57 -1.82
CA THR A 22 -3.99 -12.98 -2.17
C THR A 22 -4.86 -13.88 -1.31
N LYS A 23 -5.19 -13.47 -0.09
CA LYS A 23 -5.99 -14.28 0.83
C LYS A 23 -6.70 -13.41 1.87
N ILE A 24 -7.90 -13.83 2.26
CA ILE A 24 -8.61 -13.31 3.44
C ILE A 24 -8.39 -14.31 4.56
N ARG A 25 -7.90 -13.85 5.71
CA ARG A 25 -7.70 -14.68 6.91
C ARG A 25 -9.00 -14.85 7.69
N ASP A 26 -9.04 -15.86 8.54
CA ASP A 26 -10.19 -16.16 9.41
C ASP A 26 -10.45 -15.04 10.45
N ASP A 27 -9.43 -14.22 10.75
CA ASP A 27 -9.52 -13.04 11.63
C ASP A 27 -10.01 -11.77 10.90
N GLY A 28 -10.35 -11.86 9.62
CA GLY A 28 -10.79 -10.74 8.79
C GLY A 28 -9.67 -9.84 8.27
N ALA A 29 -8.39 -10.14 8.56
CA ALA A 29 -7.27 -9.44 7.95
C ALA A 29 -7.03 -9.92 6.50
N LEU A 30 -6.43 -9.06 5.70
CA LEU A 30 -6.19 -9.31 4.27
C LEU A 30 -4.71 -9.55 4.05
N GLU A 31 -4.33 -10.75 3.63
CA GLU A 31 -2.97 -10.99 3.13
C GLU A 31 -2.89 -10.50 1.69
N ALA A 32 -1.84 -9.75 1.41
CA ALA A 32 -1.56 -9.22 0.09
C ALA A 32 -0.09 -9.34 -0.25
N VAL A 33 0.22 -9.31 -1.53
CA VAL A 33 1.59 -9.28 -2.06
C VAL A 33 1.84 -7.91 -2.66
N THR A 34 2.93 -7.25 -2.25
CA THR A 34 3.29 -5.94 -2.79
C THR A 34 3.48 -6.03 -4.30
N LEU A 35 2.91 -5.07 -5.04
CA LEU A 35 3.07 -5.03 -6.51
C LEU A 35 4.52 -4.77 -6.91
N PHE A 36 5.29 -4.15 -6.01
CA PHE A 36 6.74 -3.94 -6.14
C PHE A 36 7.49 -4.82 -5.14
N GLY A 37 8.44 -5.63 -5.61
CA GLY A 37 9.27 -6.50 -4.77
C GLY A 37 8.65 -7.84 -4.37
N GLY A 38 7.33 -8.04 -4.51
CA GLY A 38 6.68 -9.33 -4.29
C GLY A 38 6.68 -9.81 -2.84
N HIS A 39 6.73 -8.89 -1.87
CA HIS A 39 6.74 -9.20 -0.45
C HIS A 39 5.33 -9.44 0.07
N SER A 40 5.14 -10.37 1.00
CA SER A 40 3.87 -10.59 1.67
C SER A 40 3.64 -9.52 2.75
N VAL A 41 2.46 -8.91 2.75
CA VAL A 41 2.04 -7.88 3.70
C VAL A 41 0.63 -8.17 4.22
N VAL A 42 0.38 -7.80 5.47
CA VAL A 42 -0.93 -7.92 6.10
C VAL A 42 -1.59 -6.55 6.09
N LEU A 43 -2.75 -6.48 5.47
CA LEU A 43 -3.53 -5.27 5.30
C LEU A 43 -4.77 -5.29 6.19
N ARG A 44 -5.15 -4.10 6.63
CA ARG A 44 -6.34 -3.85 7.46
C ARG A 44 -7.34 -3.03 6.65
N GLY A 45 -8.50 -3.62 6.39
CA GLY A 45 -9.59 -3.02 5.64
C GLY A 45 -10.69 -4.06 5.40
N SER A 46 -11.86 -3.60 4.95
CA SER A 46 -13.01 -4.45 4.63
C SER A 46 -13.58 -4.09 3.27
N GLY A 47 -14.36 -4.99 2.67
CA GLY A 47 -15.01 -4.76 1.37
C GLY A 47 -14.11 -4.99 0.15
N TYR A 48 -12.95 -5.60 0.32
CA TYR A 48 -12.03 -5.95 -0.77
C TYR A 48 -11.97 -7.47 -0.96
N ALA A 49 -11.94 -7.92 -2.20
CA ALA A 49 -11.89 -9.34 -2.55
C ALA A 49 -10.46 -9.81 -2.83
N VAL A 50 -10.23 -11.13 -2.75
CA VAL A 50 -9.00 -11.75 -3.26
C VAL A 50 -8.85 -11.42 -4.75
N GLY A 51 -7.63 -11.05 -5.15
CA GLY A 51 -7.30 -10.61 -6.49
C GLY A 51 -7.42 -9.09 -6.71
N ALA A 52 -8.02 -8.35 -5.78
CA ALA A 52 -8.08 -6.89 -5.88
C ALA A 52 -6.72 -6.25 -5.58
N SER A 53 -6.35 -5.26 -6.38
CA SER A 53 -5.23 -4.37 -6.11
C SER A 53 -5.71 -3.22 -5.21
N VAL A 54 -4.94 -2.86 -4.20
CA VAL A 54 -5.27 -1.80 -3.24
C VAL A 54 -4.06 -0.92 -2.96
N PHE A 55 -4.32 0.38 -2.75
CA PHE A 55 -3.35 1.27 -2.15
C PHE A 55 -3.47 1.21 -0.64
N TYR A 56 -2.34 1.11 0.05
CA TYR A 56 -2.28 1.06 1.51
C TYR A 56 -1.19 1.97 2.05
N ASP A 57 -1.33 2.37 3.31
CA ASP A 57 -0.28 3.06 4.04
C ASP A 57 0.73 2.03 4.59
N ALA A 58 1.98 2.13 4.16
CA ALA A 58 3.03 1.17 4.50
C ALA A 58 3.47 1.20 5.97
N LYS A 59 3.14 2.26 6.72
CA LYS A 59 3.43 2.33 8.17
C LYS A 59 2.37 1.61 9.00
N THR A 60 1.11 1.70 8.59
CA THR A 60 -0.05 1.24 9.37
C THR A 60 -0.70 -0.02 8.80
N GLY A 61 -0.40 -0.38 7.55
CA GLY A 61 -1.05 -1.46 6.82
C GLY A 61 -2.51 -1.18 6.47
N ARG A 62 -2.99 0.06 6.67
CA ARG A 62 -4.38 0.42 6.42
C ARG A 62 -4.62 0.59 4.92
N ILE A 63 -5.64 -0.08 4.40
CA ILE A 63 -6.09 0.16 3.03
C ILE A 63 -6.66 1.58 2.94
N LEU A 64 -6.19 2.31 1.94
CA LEU A 64 -6.62 3.68 1.64
C LEU A 64 -7.74 3.67 0.61
N GLU A 65 -7.54 2.93 -0.48
CA GLU A 65 -8.49 2.84 -1.59
C GLU A 65 -8.18 1.63 -2.49
N ALA A 66 -9.11 1.29 -3.39
CA ALA A 66 -8.86 0.35 -4.47
C ALA A 66 -7.84 0.94 -5.45
N ALA A 67 -6.83 0.14 -5.81
CA ALA A 67 -5.92 0.49 -6.89
C ALA A 67 -6.47 -0.09 -8.20
N PRO A 68 -6.36 0.65 -9.32
CA PRO A 68 -6.81 0.14 -10.60
C PRO A 68 -5.99 -1.10 -11.00
N ASP A 69 -6.63 -2.05 -11.70
CA ASP A 69 -5.98 -3.26 -12.22
C ASP A 69 -5.19 -2.95 -13.50
N VAL A 70 -4.26 -2.00 -13.37
CA VAL A 70 -3.27 -1.64 -14.39
C VAL A 70 -1.89 -1.85 -13.80
N LYS A 71 -0.91 -2.06 -14.67
CA LYS A 71 0.48 -2.23 -14.28
C LYS A 71 0.95 -0.96 -13.56
N VAL A 72 0.95 -0.99 -12.23
CA VAL A 72 1.38 0.15 -11.41
C VAL A 72 2.87 0.35 -11.64
N VAL A 73 3.23 1.48 -12.26
CA VAL A 73 4.63 1.92 -12.40
C VAL A 73 4.85 3.01 -11.38
N GLU A 74 5.68 2.74 -10.37
CA GLU A 74 6.12 3.77 -9.44
C GLU A 74 7.12 4.69 -10.17
N ILE A 75 6.79 5.96 -10.34
CA ILE A 75 7.73 6.97 -10.83
C ILE A 75 8.54 7.42 -9.61
N ARG A 76 9.76 6.89 -9.45
CA ARG A 76 10.73 7.48 -8.51
C ARG A 76 11.16 8.83 -9.08
N VAL A 77 10.93 9.90 -8.33
CA VAL A 77 11.46 11.24 -8.60
C VAL A 77 12.58 11.51 -7.60
#